data_AF-A0A529XMI6-F1
#
_entry.id   AF-A0A529XMI6-F1
#
_cell.length_a   1.000
_cell.length_b   1.000
_cell.length_c   1.000
_cell.angle_alpha   90.00
_cell.angle_beta   90.00
_cell.angle_gamma   90.00
#
_symmetry.space_group_name_H-M   'P 1'
#
loop_
_entity.id
_entity.type
_entity.pdbx_description
1 polymer ?
#
loop_
_entity_poly.entity_id
_entity_poly.type
_entity_poly.pdbx_seq_one_letter_code
_entity_poly.pdbx_strand_id
1 'polypeptide(L)'
;NREQSFALTKSIVDAVRARGITSVNLDLLYGLPHQTGKSVAATVAQALTLAPDRLALFGYAHVPWFKKHQTMIDEAWLPDSVA
;
A
#
# COMPACT_ATOMS: atom_id res chain seq x y z
N ASN A 1 4.41 11.09 -2.43
CA ASN A 1 4.45 11.64 -1.05
C ASN A 1 4.19 10.54 -0.01
N ARG A 2 5.03 9.49 0.00
CA ARG A 2 5.06 8.43 1.02
C ARG A 2 6.33 7.58 0.82
N GLU A 3 7.48 8.16 1.12
CA GLU A 3 8.75 7.45 1.00
C GLU A 3 8.93 6.53 2.21
N GLN A 4 8.74 5.23 1.99
CA GLN A 4 8.93 4.19 3.00
C GLN A 4 9.33 2.91 2.30
N SER A 5 10.53 2.40 2.59
CA SER A 5 11.02 1.16 2.00
C SER A 5 10.43 -0.07 2.70
N PHE A 6 10.44 -1.21 2.01
CA PHE A 6 10.10 -2.50 2.61
C PHE A 6 10.98 -2.82 3.83
N ALA A 7 12.29 -2.53 3.75
CA ALA A 7 13.23 -2.79 4.85
C ALA A 7 12.88 -1.98 6.11
N LEU A 8 12.45 -0.73 5.96
CA LEU A 8 11.98 0.09 7.08
C LEU A 8 10.70 -0.50 7.68
N THR A 9 9.72 -0.89 6.86
CA THR A 9 8.50 -1.54 7.37
C THR A 9 8.82 -2.82 8.12
N LYS A 10 9.71 -3.65 7.57
CA LYS A 10 10.15 -4.90 8.20
C LYS A 10 10.79 -4.65 9.56
N SER A 11 11.71 -3.69 9.67
CA SER A 11 12.39 -3.41 10.94
C SER A 11 11.41 -2.98 12.03
N ILE A 12 10.35 -2.24 11.68
CA ILE A 12 9.29 -1.87 12.62
C ILE A 12 8.47 -3.09 13.04
N VAL A 13 8.06 -3.96 12.10
CA VAL A 13 7.33 -5.20 12.44
C VAL A 13 8.16 -6.08 13.38
N ASP A 14 9.45 -6.26 13.09
CA ASP A 14 10.35 -7.05 13.93
C ASP A 14 10.50 -6.41 15.32
N ALA A 15 10.65 -5.08 15.38
CA ALA A 15 10.83 -4.35 16.64
C ALA A 15 9.58 -4.39 17.54
N VAL A 16 8.37 -4.30 16.99
CA VAL A 16 7.15 -4.41 17.80
C VAL A 16 6.95 -5.83 18.33
N ARG A 17 7.29 -6.85 17.53
CA ARG A 17 7.26 -8.26 17.96
C ARG A 17 8.27 -8.56 19.05
N ALA A 18 9.48 -8.03 18.94
CA ALA A 18 10.51 -8.16 19.98
C ALA A 18 10.07 -7.56 21.33
N ARG A 19 9.07 -6.65 21.33
CA ARG A 19 8.47 -6.05 22.54
C ARG A 19 7.21 -6.76 23.01
N GLY A 20 6.90 -7.94 22.47
CA GLY A 20 5.76 -8.76 22.89
C GLY A 20 4.43 -8.42 22.22
N ILE A 21 4.41 -7.54 21.20
CA ILE A 21 3.19 -7.36 20.39
C ILE A 21 3.01 -8.60 19.51
N THR A 22 1.95 -9.34 19.76
CA THR A 22 1.67 -10.62 19.10
C THR A 22 0.81 -10.49 17.85
N SER A 23 0.08 -9.39 17.68
CA SER A 23 -0.81 -9.18 16.54
C SER A 23 -0.46 -7.93 15.76
N VAL A 24 -0.16 -8.09 14.47
CA VAL A 24 0.18 -7.02 13.52
C VAL A 24 -0.76 -7.09 12.33
N ASN A 25 -1.35 -5.94 12.01
CA ASN A 25 -2.11 -5.74 10.78
C ASN A 25 -1.31 -4.91 9.78
N LEU A 26 -1.36 -5.31 8.51
CA LEU A 26 -0.83 -4.53 7.40
C LEU A 26 -1.95 -4.07 6.48
N ASP A 27 -2.04 -2.77 6.26
CA ASP A 27 -2.95 -2.15 5.30
C ASP A 27 -2.22 -1.88 4.00
N LEU A 28 -2.74 -2.41 2.89
CA LEU A 28 -2.22 -2.23 1.55
C LEU A 28 -3.24 -1.47 0.70
N LEU A 29 -2.73 -0.67 -0.24
CA LEU A 29 -3.54 0.00 -1.25
C LEU A 29 -3.26 -0.57 -2.65
N TYR A 30 -4.32 -0.78 -3.42
CA TYR A 30 -4.27 -0.98 -4.86
C TYR A 30 -4.96 0.17 -5.61
N GLY A 31 -4.74 0.31 -6.91
CA GLY A 31 -5.33 1.38 -7.72
C GLY A 31 -4.56 2.70 -7.65
N LEU A 32 -3.37 2.71 -7.04
CA LEU A 32 -2.53 3.91 -6.99
C LEU A 32 -1.84 4.16 -8.35
N PRO A 33 -1.40 5.40 -8.62
CA PRO A 33 -0.66 5.73 -9.83
C PRO A 33 0.49 4.76 -10.12
N HIS A 34 0.62 4.37 -11.39
CA HIS A 34 1.62 3.46 -11.95
C HIS A 34 1.56 2.01 -11.45
N GLN A 35 0.58 1.64 -10.64
CA GLN A 35 0.41 0.24 -10.27
C GLN A 35 -0.11 -0.59 -11.45
N THR A 36 0.33 -1.84 -11.48
CA THR A 36 -0.19 -2.89 -12.36
C THR A 36 -0.64 -4.07 -11.50
N GLY A 37 -1.44 -4.99 -12.06
CA GLY A 37 -1.80 -6.22 -11.35
C GLY A 37 -0.57 -7.00 -10.87
N LYS A 38 0.50 -7.03 -11.67
CA LYS A 38 1.78 -7.66 -11.31
C LYS A 38 2.47 -6.97 -10.13
N SER A 39 2.52 -5.63 -10.11
CA SER A 39 3.18 -4.90 -9.02
C SER A 39 2.40 -5.00 -7.71
N VAL A 40 1.06 -5.01 -7.77
CA VAL A 40 0.20 -5.23 -6.60
C VAL A 40 0.43 -6.64 -6.04
N ALA A 41 0.42 -7.67 -6.89
CA ALA A 41 0.71 -9.04 -6.48
C ALA A 41 2.09 -9.18 -5.83
N ALA A 42 3.12 -8.53 -6.41
CA ALA A 42 4.46 -8.50 -5.82
C ALA A 42 4.49 -7.83 -4.44
N THR A 43 3.72 -6.75 -4.25
CA THR A 43 3.61 -6.04 -2.97
C THR A 43 2.93 -6.91 -1.91
N VAL A 44 1.84 -7.60 -2.28
CA VAL A 44 1.15 -8.55 -1.39
C VAL A 44 2.09 -9.69 -1.00
N ALA A 45 2.81 -10.28 -1.97
CA ALA A 45 3.77 -11.33 -1.69
C ALA A 45 4.87 -10.88 -0.70
N GLN A 46 5.41 -9.67 -0.88
CA GLN A 46 6.36 -9.09 0.07
C GLN A 46 5.74 -8.87 1.46
N ALA A 47 4.53 -8.32 1.55
CA ALA A 47 3.86 -8.09 2.82
C ALA A 47 3.63 -9.40 3.59
N LEU A 48 3.28 -10.49 2.91
CA LEU A 48 3.10 -11.81 3.51
C LEU A 48 4.40 -12.38 4.12
N THR A 49 5.59 -11.98 3.62
CA THR A 49 6.87 -12.40 4.23
C THR A 49 7.09 -11.80 5.62
N LEU A 50 6.35 -10.74 5.97
CA LEU A 50 6.34 -10.17 7.33
C LEU A 50 5.43 -10.97 8.27
N ALA A 51 4.75 -12.01 7.78
CA ALA A 51 3.84 -12.89 8.50
C ALA A 51 2.77 -12.13 9.30
N PRO A 52 2.06 -11.14 8.74
CA PRO A 52 1.06 -10.38 9.49
C PRO A 52 -0.11 -11.27 9.92
N ASP A 53 -0.72 -10.93 11.05
CA ASP A 53 -1.91 -11.61 11.58
C ASP A 53 -3.18 -11.20 10.82
N ARG A 54 -3.16 -10.02 10.20
CA ARG A 54 -4.21 -9.54 9.31
C ARG A 54 -3.61 -8.74 8.15
N LEU A 55 -4.21 -8.92 6.99
CA LEU A 55 -3.95 -8.10 5.81
C LEU A 55 -5.27 -7.46 5.38
N ALA A 56 -5.29 -6.13 5.27
CA ALA A 56 -6.41 -5.42 4.67
C ALA A 56 -5.97 -4.80 3.34
N LEU A 57 -6.76 -5.01 2.30
CA LEU A 57 -6.48 -4.50 0.96
C LEU A 57 -7.57 -3.52 0.55
N PHE A 58 -7.19 -2.28 0.30
CA PHE A 58 -8.10 -1.18 0.00
C PHE A 58 -7.89 -0.62 -1.41
N GLY A 59 -8.99 -0.36 -2.11
CA GLY A 59 -8.95 0.37 -3.37
C GLY A 59 -8.71 1.85 -3.13
N TYR A 60 -7.78 2.43 -3.89
CA TYR A 60 -7.60 3.87 -3.95
C TYR A 60 -8.83 4.52 -4.60
N ALA A 61 -9.54 5.35 -3.84
CA ALA A 61 -10.62 6.16 -4.36
C ALA A 61 -10.09 7.50 -4.89
N HIS A 62 -10.12 7.66 -6.21
CA HIS A 62 -9.81 8.93 -6.87
C HIS A 62 -11.07 9.81 -6.92
N VAL A 63 -11.10 10.80 -6.02
CA VAL A 63 -12.22 11.71 -5.77
C VAL A 63 -11.75 13.18 -5.73
N PRO A 64 -11.11 13.71 -6.78
CA PRO A 64 -10.50 15.05 -6.78
C PRO A 64 -11.49 16.20 -6.51
N TRP A 65 -12.79 15.99 -6.75
CA TRP A 65 -13.85 16.93 -6.39
C TRP A 65 -13.96 17.14 -4.87
N PHE A 66 -13.68 16.09 -4.08
CA PHE A 66 -13.73 16.10 -2.62
C PHE A 66 -12.34 16.24 -1.99
N LYS A 67 -11.32 15.59 -2.55
CA LYS A 67 -9.93 15.62 -2.08
C LYS A 67 -9.06 16.39 -3.08
N LYS A 68 -9.05 17.73 -2.98
CA LYS A 68 -8.38 18.63 -3.94
C LYS A 68 -6.92 18.30 -4.24
N HIS A 69 -6.15 17.80 -3.27
CA HIS A 69 -4.75 17.41 -3.53
C HIS A 69 -4.60 16.29 -4.57
N GLN A 70 -5.66 15.51 -4.84
CA GLN A 70 -5.65 14.48 -5.88
C GLN A 70 -5.66 15.07 -7.29
N THR A 71 -5.98 16.36 -7.49
CA THR A 71 -5.85 17.01 -8.81
C THR A 71 -4.39 17.14 -9.27
N MET A 72 -3.42 16.88 -8.38
CA MET A 72 -1.99 16.82 -8.73
C MET A 72 -1.58 15.48 -9.32
N ILE A 73 -2.47 14.48 -9.32
CA ILE A 73 -2.23 13.18 -9.93
C ILE A 73 -2.73 13.26 -11.36
N ASP A 74 -1.86 12.94 -12.32
CA ASP A 74 -2.25 12.75 -13.70
C ASP A 74 -3.13 11.49 -13.81
N GLU A 75 -4.35 11.65 -14.33
CA GLU A 75 -5.30 10.54 -14.47
C GLU A 75 -4.76 9.44 -15.41
N ALA A 76 -3.88 9.78 -16.36
CA ALA A 76 -3.21 8.82 -17.21
C ALA A 76 -2.25 7.88 -16.45
N TRP A 77 -1.91 8.21 -15.20
CA TRP A 77 -1.10 7.33 -14.35
C TRP A 77 -1.95 6.35 -13.55
N LEU A 78 -3.26 6.56 -13.43
CA LEU A 78 -4.12 5.67 -12.68
C LEU A 78 -4.28 4.33 -13.42
N PRO A 79 -4.41 3.20 -12.71
CA PRO A 79 -4.76 1.94 -13.35
C PRO A 79 -6.15 2.03 -13.97
N ASP A 80 -6.34 1.40 -15.13
CA ASP A 80 -7.61 1.33 -15.86
C ASP A 80 -8.22 2.69 -16.28
N SER A 81 -7.43 3.76 -16.34
CA SER A 81 -7.82 4.97 -17.08
C SER A 81 -7.82 4.68 -18.58
N VAL A 82 -8.93 4.12 -19.03
CA VAL A 82 -9.30 4.13 -20.44
C VAL A 82 -9.49 5.59 -20.86
N ALA A 83 -8.69 6.02 -21.83
CA ALA A 83 -9.01 7.18 -22.65
C ALA A 83 -10.30 6.95 -23.45
#